data_AF-A0AAU9CWR5-F1
#
_entry.id   AF-A0AAU9CWR5-F1
#
_cell.length_a   1.000
_cell.length_b   1.000
_cell.length_c   1.000
_cell.angle_alpha   90.00
_cell.angle_beta   90.00
_cell.angle_gamma   90.00
#
_symmetry.space_group_name_H-M   'P 1'
#
loop_
_entity.id
_entity.type
_entity.pdbx_description
1 polymer ?
#
loop_
_entity_poly.entity_id
_entity_poly.type
_entity_poly.pdbx_seq_one_letter_code
_entity_poly.pdbx_strand_id
1 'polypeptide(L)'
;MTNLILLIIAFRDITFIFFKQLILYKMKSIFYTLLLSICCTWACTSNSKKENSAEKETPKATASVTVYSVDSLAAGIDKLVGQEITVKGNVQHVCKHSGKKAFLVGDNPDTKIQVKVGGKIKSFGGELIGEELTLKGKVMETRIDEAYLARWEEELKKEEAKHDHKHDKKEAGKKADEASCDAGNSPVDKLRAEIKASGKEYKSVYFLQGMEYSISDGE
;
A
#
# COMPACT_ATOMS: atom_id res chain seq x y z
N MET A 1 -37.87 -25.51 18.26
CA MET A 1 -37.79 -25.26 16.80
C MET A 1 -36.65 -24.31 16.40
N THR A 2 -36.27 -23.33 17.23
CA THR A 2 -35.17 -22.37 16.95
C THR A 2 -33.76 -22.98 16.93
N ASN A 3 -33.46 -23.92 17.85
CA ASN A 3 -32.12 -24.54 17.93
C ASN A 3 -31.78 -25.44 16.72
N LEU A 4 -32.78 -26.02 16.06
CA LEU A 4 -32.56 -26.88 14.88
C LEU A 4 -32.22 -26.04 13.64
N ILE A 5 -32.78 -24.84 13.52
CA ILE A 5 -32.54 -23.92 12.39
C ILE A 5 -31.12 -23.34 12.45
N LEU A 6 -30.64 -22.98 13.66
CA LEU A 6 -29.28 -22.47 13.85
C LEU A 6 -28.22 -23.53 13.50
N LEU A 7 -28.48 -24.80 13.78
CA LEU A 7 -27.56 -25.90 13.50
C LEU A 7 -27.46 -26.17 11.99
N ILE A 8 -28.57 -26.04 11.24
CA ILE A 8 -28.60 -26.18 9.78
C ILE A 8 -27.87 -25.03 9.08
N ILE A 9 -28.01 -23.79 9.57
CA ILE A 9 -27.30 -22.63 9.03
C ILE A 9 -25.79 -22.78 9.27
N ALA A 10 -25.37 -23.16 10.48
CA ALA A 10 -23.98 -23.42 10.80
C ALA A 10 -23.38 -24.54 9.95
N PHE A 11 -24.13 -25.63 9.72
CA PHE A 11 -23.68 -26.70 8.82
C PHE A 11 -23.50 -26.22 7.38
N ARG A 12 -24.43 -25.39 6.88
CA ARG A 12 -24.37 -24.86 5.50
C ARG A 12 -23.17 -23.94 5.30
N ASP A 13 -22.90 -23.05 6.26
CA ASP A 13 -21.76 -22.13 6.21
C ASP A 13 -20.42 -22.86 6.28
N ILE A 14 -20.32 -23.89 7.14
CA ILE A 14 -19.12 -24.74 7.24
C ILE A 14 -18.88 -25.48 5.92
N THR A 15 -19.90 -26.12 5.33
CA THR A 15 -19.72 -26.77 4.01
C THR A 15 -19.35 -25.79 2.90
N PHE A 16 -19.87 -24.56 2.93
CA PHE A 16 -19.55 -23.54 1.91
C PHE A 16 -18.10 -23.04 2.02
N ILE A 17 -17.59 -22.89 3.25
CA ILE A 17 -16.18 -22.54 3.51
C ILE A 17 -15.24 -23.66 3.04
N PHE A 18 -15.57 -24.92 3.34
CA PHE A 18 -14.79 -26.07 2.85
C PHE A 18 -14.82 -26.17 1.32
N PHE A 19 -15.96 -25.91 0.68
CA PHE A 19 -16.08 -25.91 -0.79
C PHE A 19 -15.24 -24.80 -1.44
N LYS A 20 -15.21 -23.60 -0.85
CA LYS A 20 -14.41 -22.46 -1.35
C LYS A 20 -12.90 -22.69 -1.20
N GLN A 21 -12.45 -23.29 -0.09
CA GLN A 21 -11.04 -23.70 0.09
C GLN A 21 -10.63 -24.79 -0.92
N LEU A 22 -11.54 -25.73 -1.23
CA LEU A 22 -11.29 -26.79 -2.21
C LEU A 22 -11.14 -26.25 -3.65
N ILE A 23 -11.97 -25.27 -4.05
CA ILE A 23 -11.91 -24.65 -5.39
C ILE A 23 -10.60 -23.85 -5.56
N LEU A 24 -10.18 -23.06 -4.57
CA LEU A 24 -8.95 -22.26 -4.65
C LEU A 24 -7.69 -23.12 -4.65
N TYR A 25 -7.70 -24.26 -3.96
CA TYR A 25 -6.57 -25.21 -3.95
C TYR A 25 -6.43 -25.95 -5.29
N LYS A 26 -7.54 -26.37 -5.90
CA LYS A 26 -7.53 -27.10 -7.16
C LYS A 26 -7.06 -26.23 -8.34
N MET A 27 -7.37 -24.93 -8.35
CA MET A 27 -6.88 -23.99 -9.38
C MET A 27 -5.37 -23.74 -9.32
N LYS A 28 -4.74 -23.74 -8.13
CA LYS A 28 -3.29 -23.55 -7.98
C LYS A 28 -2.46 -24.75 -8.44
N SER A 29 -3.01 -25.95 -8.38
CA SER A 29 -2.36 -27.18 -8.84
C SER A 29 -2.47 -27.39 -10.37
N ILE A 30 -3.58 -26.93 -10.99
CA ILE A 30 -3.77 -27.00 -12.46
C ILE A 30 -2.85 -26.02 -13.19
N PHE A 31 -2.56 -24.84 -12.61
CA PHE A 31 -1.58 -23.90 -13.17
C PHE A 31 -0.13 -24.40 -13.09
N TYR A 32 0.20 -25.22 -12.09
CA TYR A 32 1.57 -25.73 -11.89
C TYR A 32 1.90 -26.95 -12.77
N THR A 33 0.88 -27.62 -13.31
CA THR A 33 1.04 -28.82 -14.15
C THR A 33 0.99 -28.55 -15.66
N LEU A 34 0.59 -27.34 -16.08
CA LEU A 34 0.59 -26.91 -17.50
C LEU A 34 1.94 -26.33 -17.97
N LEU A 35 2.89 -26.07 -17.06
CA LEU A 35 4.20 -25.49 -17.39
C LEU A 35 5.35 -26.51 -17.55
N LEU A 36 5.06 -27.83 -17.52
CA LEU A 36 6.08 -28.91 -17.59
C LEU A 36 6.00 -29.75 -18.88
N SER A 37 5.29 -29.28 -19.92
CA SER A 37 5.23 -29.98 -21.21
C SER A 37 5.38 -29.01 -22.37
N ILE A 38 6.61 -28.57 -22.62
CA ILE A 38 7.18 -28.26 -23.94
C ILE A 38 8.70 -28.43 -23.77
N CYS A 39 9.14 -29.68 -23.82
CA CYS A 39 10.51 -30.05 -24.13
C CYS A 39 10.40 -31.30 -25.00
N CYS A 40 10.49 -31.09 -26.31
CA CYS A 40 10.95 -32.04 -27.34
C CYS A 40 10.55 -31.46 -28.70
N THR A 41 11.50 -30.82 -29.39
CA THR A 41 11.94 -31.19 -30.75
C THR A 41 12.76 -30.06 -31.36
N TRP A 42 14.08 -30.25 -31.38
CA TRP A 42 14.83 -30.29 -32.64
C TRP A 42 16.21 -30.89 -32.41
N ALA A 43 16.50 -31.88 -33.23
CA ALA A 43 17.71 -32.67 -33.20
C ALA A 43 18.72 -32.13 -34.21
N CYS A 44 20.00 -32.21 -33.80
CA CYS A 44 21.21 -32.39 -34.59
C CYS A 44 21.73 -31.26 -35.51
N THR A 45 22.92 -30.71 -35.15
CA THR A 45 24.09 -30.73 -36.06
C THR A 45 25.42 -30.32 -35.39
N SER A 46 26.40 -31.23 -35.54
CA SER A 46 27.88 -31.18 -35.47
C SER A 46 28.67 -30.78 -34.20
N ASN A 47 29.43 -31.76 -33.68
CA ASN A 47 30.85 -31.79 -33.21
C ASN A 47 31.50 -30.45 -32.75
N SER A 48 32.26 -30.35 -31.64
CA SER A 48 33.11 -31.32 -30.94
C SER A 48 33.71 -30.72 -29.64
N LYS A 49 34.02 -31.61 -28.68
CA LYS A 49 35.17 -31.60 -27.73
C LYS A 49 35.17 -30.65 -26.50
N LYS A 50 35.26 -31.33 -25.34
CA LYS A 50 35.93 -31.04 -24.05
C LYS A 50 35.22 -30.26 -22.93
N GLU A 51 35.17 -30.95 -21.79
CA GLU A 51 34.99 -30.60 -20.38
C GLU A 51 35.38 -29.17 -19.97
N ASN A 52 34.50 -28.48 -19.22
CA ASN A 52 34.82 -28.01 -17.87
C ASN A 52 33.57 -27.59 -17.09
N SER A 53 33.66 -27.77 -15.78
CA SER A 53 32.68 -27.39 -14.77
C SER A 53 32.46 -25.88 -14.72
N ALA A 54 31.21 -25.43 -14.81
CA ALA A 54 30.76 -24.13 -14.31
C ALA A 54 29.24 -24.13 -14.28
N GLU A 55 28.70 -24.05 -13.07
CA GLU A 55 27.30 -23.74 -12.78
C GLU A 55 26.91 -22.46 -13.52
N LYS A 56 26.03 -22.65 -14.50
CA LYS A 56 25.55 -21.60 -15.39
C LYS A 56 24.52 -20.77 -14.63
N GLU A 57 25.00 -19.77 -13.90
CA GLU A 57 24.17 -18.63 -13.53
C GLU A 57 23.53 -18.10 -14.81
N THR A 58 22.20 -18.15 -14.82
CA THR A 58 21.40 -17.66 -15.92
C THR A 58 21.54 -16.14 -15.93
N PRO A 59 22.04 -15.50 -17.00
CA PRO A 59 22.01 -14.06 -17.08
C PRO A 59 20.53 -13.64 -17.15
N LYS A 60 19.99 -13.22 -16.00
CA LYS A 60 18.69 -12.59 -15.90
C LYS A 60 18.77 -11.33 -16.75
N ALA A 61 18.05 -11.34 -17.86
CA ALA A 61 17.90 -10.20 -18.74
C ALA A 61 17.62 -8.95 -17.89
N THR A 62 18.58 -8.02 -17.88
CA THR A 62 18.47 -6.72 -17.24
C THR A 62 17.45 -5.91 -18.04
N ALA A 63 16.16 -6.15 -17.78
CA ALA A 63 15.15 -5.16 -18.07
C ALA A 63 15.59 -3.91 -17.32
N SER A 64 15.80 -2.80 -18.04
CA SER A 64 16.12 -1.51 -17.46
C SER A 64 15.07 -1.17 -16.40
N VAL A 65 15.40 -1.35 -15.12
CA VAL A 65 14.52 -1.01 -14.01
C VAL A 65 14.53 0.52 -13.92
N THR A 66 13.49 1.15 -14.42
CA THR A 66 13.32 2.60 -14.26
C THR A 66 13.18 2.91 -12.78
N VAL A 67 14.12 3.69 -12.25
CA VAL A 67 14.07 4.23 -10.89
C VAL A 67 13.53 5.65 -10.95
N TYR A 68 12.40 5.87 -10.28
CA TYR A 68 11.77 7.19 -10.19
C TYR A 68 12.35 7.98 -9.01
N SER A 69 12.54 9.28 -9.16
CA SER A 69 12.64 10.18 -8.00
C SER A 69 11.25 10.41 -7.39
N VAL A 70 11.19 10.86 -6.14
CA VAL A 70 9.91 11.21 -5.50
C VAL A 70 9.16 12.29 -6.30
N ASP A 71 9.87 13.29 -6.81
CA ASP A 71 9.28 14.39 -7.57
C ASP A 71 8.71 13.96 -8.92
N SER A 72 9.47 13.15 -9.67
CA SER A 72 9.02 12.61 -10.95
C SER A 72 7.85 11.63 -10.77
N LEU A 73 7.86 10.84 -9.70
CA LEU A 73 6.75 9.99 -9.34
C LEU A 73 5.51 10.83 -9.03
N ALA A 74 5.61 11.84 -8.16
CA ALA A 74 4.48 12.66 -7.76
C ALA A 74 3.78 13.37 -8.95
N ALA A 75 4.55 13.80 -9.95
CA ALA A 75 4.02 14.45 -11.14
C ALA A 75 3.21 13.52 -12.07
N GLY A 76 3.40 12.21 -12.00
CA GLY A 76 2.77 11.22 -12.90
C GLY A 76 2.17 10.00 -12.20
N ILE A 77 1.94 10.08 -10.89
CA ILE A 77 1.54 8.93 -10.06
C ILE A 77 0.16 8.38 -10.43
N ASP A 78 -0.72 9.23 -10.97
CA ASP A 78 -2.06 8.88 -11.43
C ASP A 78 -2.05 7.83 -12.56
N LYS A 79 -1.01 7.86 -13.40
CA LYS A 79 -0.84 6.91 -14.52
C LYS A 79 -0.21 5.59 -14.11
N LEU A 80 0.37 5.54 -12.91
CA LEU A 80 1.14 4.41 -12.41
C LEU A 80 0.34 3.56 -11.41
N VAL A 81 -0.92 3.90 -11.13
CA VAL A 81 -1.78 3.15 -10.21
C VAL A 81 -1.84 1.67 -10.57
N GLY A 82 -1.59 0.81 -9.59
CA GLY A 82 -1.57 -0.65 -9.75
C GLY A 82 -0.25 -1.20 -10.30
N GLN A 83 0.70 -0.36 -10.70
CA GLN A 83 2.01 -0.81 -11.19
C GLN A 83 3.01 -0.97 -10.06
N GLU A 84 3.94 -1.91 -10.23
CA GLU A 84 5.14 -2.02 -9.40
C GLU A 84 6.23 -1.11 -9.96
N ILE A 85 6.77 -0.24 -9.11
CA ILE A 85 7.84 0.69 -9.46
C ILE A 85 8.96 0.64 -8.43
N THR A 86 10.12 1.16 -8.81
CA THR A 86 11.21 1.45 -7.89
C THR A 86 11.33 2.96 -7.75
N VAL A 87 11.32 3.47 -6.53
CA VAL A 87 11.48 4.89 -6.22
C VAL A 87 12.72 5.10 -5.35
N LYS A 88 13.45 6.18 -5.59
CA LYS A 88 14.54 6.66 -4.73
C LYS A 88 14.12 7.94 -4.02
N GLY A 89 14.38 8.03 -2.72
CA GLY A 89 14.12 9.24 -1.95
C GLY A 89 14.51 9.13 -0.47
N ASN A 90 14.57 10.27 0.20
CA ASN A 90 14.99 10.39 1.59
C ASN A 90 13.80 10.19 2.53
N VAL A 91 13.99 9.47 3.63
CA VAL A 91 12.94 9.26 4.62
C VAL A 91 12.87 10.49 5.54
N GLN A 92 11.77 11.24 5.43
CA GLN A 92 11.52 12.40 6.29
C GLN A 92 10.87 12.00 7.62
N HIS A 93 9.98 11.02 7.61
CA HIS A 93 9.22 10.62 8.79
C HIS A 93 8.87 9.15 8.78
N VAL A 94 8.91 8.53 9.96
CA VAL A 94 8.39 7.18 10.23
C VAL A 94 7.41 7.26 11.39
N CYS A 95 6.21 6.71 11.22
CA CYS A 95 5.19 6.76 12.26
C CYS A 95 5.58 5.94 13.49
N LYS A 96 6.07 6.62 14.54
CA LYS A 96 6.64 6.03 15.77
C LYS A 96 5.79 4.94 16.44
N HIS A 97 4.46 5.12 16.47
CA HIS A 97 3.57 4.20 17.17
C HIS A 97 3.35 2.86 16.45
N SER A 98 3.46 2.84 15.13
CA SER A 98 3.11 1.65 14.35
C SER A 98 4.24 1.12 13.49
N GLY A 99 5.20 1.97 13.09
CA GLY A 99 6.18 1.65 12.05
C GLY A 99 5.53 1.28 10.71
N LYS A 100 4.21 1.46 10.55
CA LYS A 100 3.47 0.97 9.37
C LYS A 100 3.49 1.97 8.21
N LYS A 101 3.96 3.19 8.45
CA LYS A 101 4.00 4.28 7.49
C LYS A 101 5.36 4.98 7.55
N ALA A 102 5.94 5.24 6.40
CA ALA A 102 7.06 6.12 6.20
C ALA A 102 6.70 7.19 5.16
N PHE A 103 7.41 8.30 5.14
CA PHE A 103 7.24 9.37 4.15
C PHE A 103 8.58 9.61 3.46
N LEU A 104 8.59 9.43 2.14
CA LEU A 104 9.73 9.74 1.29
C LEU A 104 9.59 11.14 0.73
N VAL A 105 10.69 11.87 0.69
CA VAL A 105 10.83 13.18 0.03
C VAL A 105 11.91 13.13 -1.02
N GLY A 106 11.77 13.97 -2.04
CA GLY A 106 12.75 14.14 -3.11
C GLY A 106 13.58 15.40 -2.88
N ASP A 107 13.96 16.04 -4.00
CA ASP A 107 14.69 17.30 -3.99
C ASP A 107 13.78 18.45 -3.52
N ASN A 108 12.49 18.38 -3.84
CA ASN A 108 11.50 19.30 -3.30
C ASN A 108 10.99 18.80 -1.94
N PRO A 109 11.27 19.50 -0.82
CA PRO A 109 10.84 19.08 0.51
C PRO A 109 9.33 19.14 0.72
N ASP A 110 8.59 19.87 -0.13
CA ASP A 110 7.13 19.97 -0.08
C ASP A 110 6.46 18.75 -0.74
N THR A 111 7.16 18.06 -1.63
CA THR A 111 6.68 16.84 -2.28
C THR A 111 7.00 15.62 -1.42
N LYS A 112 5.96 15.01 -0.85
CA LYS A 112 6.09 13.78 -0.06
C LYS A 112 5.24 12.65 -0.59
N ILE A 113 5.79 11.45 -0.60
CA ILE A 113 5.08 10.21 -0.91
C ILE A 113 4.98 9.36 0.33
N GLN A 114 3.75 9.02 0.71
CA GLN A 114 3.52 8.08 1.80
C GLN A 114 3.79 6.65 1.31
N VAL A 115 4.57 5.92 2.11
CA VAL A 115 4.80 4.49 1.95
C VAL A 115 4.14 3.75 3.11
N LYS A 116 3.33 2.74 2.80
CA LYS A 116 2.77 1.80 3.77
C LYS A 116 3.49 0.47 3.68
N VAL A 117 3.58 -0.24 4.80
CA VAL A 117 4.16 -1.59 4.85
C VAL A 117 3.39 -2.57 3.95
N GLY A 118 4.12 -3.54 3.40
CA GLY A 118 3.63 -4.56 2.50
C GLY A 118 4.76 -5.51 2.09
N GLY A 119 4.43 -6.57 1.35
CA GLY A 119 5.43 -7.55 0.89
C GLY A 119 6.31 -8.08 2.02
N LYS A 120 7.63 -7.87 1.91
CA LYS A 120 8.63 -8.28 2.91
C LYS A 120 8.82 -7.25 4.03
N ILE A 121 8.37 -6.01 3.83
CA ILE A 121 8.51 -4.93 4.82
C ILE A 121 7.44 -5.12 5.90
N LYS A 122 7.88 -5.49 7.11
CA LYS A 122 6.98 -5.67 8.27
C LYS A 122 6.75 -4.37 9.04
N SER A 123 7.78 -3.54 9.13
CA SER A 123 7.78 -2.24 9.79
C SER A 123 8.95 -1.42 9.27
N PHE A 124 8.79 -0.10 9.29
CA PHE A 124 9.87 0.87 9.15
C PHE A 124 10.41 1.22 10.52
N GLY A 125 11.73 1.16 10.68
CA GLY A 125 12.42 1.59 11.89
C GLY A 125 12.66 3.10 11.92
N GLY A 126 12.84 3.66 13.12
CA GLY A 126 13.10 5.09 13.29
C GLY A 126 14.49 5.52 12.81
N GLU A 127 15.42 4.57 12.78
CA GLU A 127 16.78 4.71 12.25
C GLU A 127 16.81 5.01 10.75
N LEU A 128 15.72 4.78 10.03
CA LEU A 128 15.63 5.10 8.60
C LEU A 128 15.47 6.61 8.36
N ILE A 129 15.09 7.41 9.36
CA ILE A 129 14.88 8.86 9.19
C ILE A 129 16.21 9.53 8.85
N GLY A 130 16.25 10.24 7.72
CA GLY A 130 17.47 10.85 7.17
C GLY A 130 18.17 9.99 6.12
N GLU A 131 17.89 8.69 6.07
CA GLU A 131 18.47 7.78 5.08
C GLU A 131 17.79 7.92 3.71
N GLU A 132 18.58 7.70 2.65
CA GLU A 132 18.07 7.62 1.28
C GLU A 132 17.76 6.17 0.92
N LEU A 133 16.50 5.87 0.61
CA LEU A 133 16.07 4.53 0.28
C LEU A 133 15.85 4.38 -1.22
N THR A 134 16.29 3.24 -1.76
CA THR A 134 15.77 2.70 -3.01
C THR A 134 14.68 1.68 -2.66
N LEU A 135 13.42 2.07 -2.87
CA LEU A 135 12.25 1.32 -2.43
C LEU A 135 11.49 0.76 -3.64
N LYS A 136 11.24 -0.56 -3.64
CA LYS A 136 10.31 -1.19 -4.57
C LYS A 136 8.92 -1.22 -3.95
N GLY A 137 7.91 -0.72 -4.65
CA GLY A 137 6.56 -0.65 -4.14
C GLY A 137 5.50 -0.64 -5.24
N LYS A 138 4.26 -0.94 -4.86
CA LYS A 138 3.10 -0.87 -5.75
C LYS A 138 2.38 0.45 -5.53
N VAL A 139 2.07 1.18 -6.59
CA VAL A 139 1.28 2.42 -6.48
C VAL A 139 -0.17 2.07 -6.20
N MET A 140 -0.72 2.68 -5.16
CA MET A 140 -2.09 2.48 -4.71
C MET A 140 -2.84 3.81 -4.70
N GLU A 141 -4.12 3.76 -5.07
CA GLU A 141 -5.03 4.89 -5.02
C GLU A 141 -6.11 4.61 -3.95
N THR A 142 -6.44 5.60 -3.15
CA THR A 142 -7.66 5.64 -2.32
C THR A 142 -8.51 6.82 -2.79
N ARG A 143 -9.75 6.54 -3.17
CA ARG A 143 -10.71 7.58 -3.55
C ARG A 143 -11.54 7.98 -2.34
N ILE A 144 -11.55 9.27 -2.06
CA ILE A 144 -12.38 9.91 -1.05
C ILE A 144 -13.55 10.54 -1.80
N ASP A 145 -14.70 9.88 -1.73
CA ASP A 145 -15.97 10.31 -2.32
C ASP A 145 -16.96 10.72 -1.22
N GLU A 146 -18.15 11.16 -1.62
CA GLU A 146 -19.20 11.57 -0.68
C GLU A 146 -19.59 10.43 0.29
N ALA A 147 -19.61 9.19 -0.18
CA ALA A 147 -19.95 8.04 0.66
C ALA A 147 -18.86 7.72 1.70
N TYR A 148 -17.60 7.96 1.38
CA TYR A 148 -16.50 7.90 2.34
C TYR A 148 -16.65 9.00 3.40
N LEU A 149 -16.89 10.24 2.96
CA LEU A 149 -17.02 11.39 3.85
C LEU A 149 -18.23 11.27 4.79
N ALA A 150 -19.39 10.84 4.28
CA ALA A 150 -20.59 10.61 5.09
C ALA A 150 -20.36 9.58 6.21
N ARG A 151 -19.68 8.46 5.90
CA ARG A 151 -19.34 7.46 6.92
C ARG A 151 -18.38 8.01 7.96
N TRP A 152 -17.40 8.81 7.55
CA TRP A 152 -16.47 9.45 8.49
C TRP A 152 -17.22 10.42 9.43
N GLU A 153 -18.17 11.21 8.93
CA GLU A 153 -19.00 12.06 9.80
C GLU A 153 -19.86 11.28 10.79
N GLU A 154 -20.41 10.15 10.37
CA GLU A 154 -21.14 9.28 11.29
C GLU A 154 -20.25 8.70 12.39
N GLU A 155 -19.01 8.35 12.06
CA GLU A 155 -18.01 7.90 13.04
C GLU A 155 -17.67 9.01 14.03
N LEU A 156 -17.42 10.23 13.54
CA LEU A 156 -17.17 11.40 14.39
C LEU A 156 -18.35 11.67 15.34
N LYS A 157 -19.60 11.65 14.85
CA LYS A 157 -20.81 11.80 15.69
C LYS A 157 -20.93 10.70 16.74
N LYS A 158 -20.55 9.46 16.40
CA LYS A 158 -20.56 8.33 17.34
C LYS A 158 -19.45 8.45 18.39
N GLU A 159 -18.32 9.03 18.06
CA GLU A 159 -17.23 9.30 19.02
C GLU A 159 -17.59 10.47 19.95
N GLU A 160 -18.18 11.54 19.43
CA GLU A 160 -18.69 12.67 20.21
C GLU A 160 -19.76 12.21 21.21
N ALA A 161 -20.72 11.39 20.77
CA ALA A 161 -21.77 10.85 21.65
C ALA A 161 -21.25 9.90 22.75
N LYS A 162 -20.03 9.36 22.63
CA LYS A 162 -19.39 8.53 23.66
C LYS A 162 -18.57 9.34 24.66
N HIS A 163 -18.35 10.62 24.41
CA HIS A 163 -17.52 11.51 25.24
C HIS A 163 -18.32 12.33 26.28
N ASP A 164 -19.64 12.11 26.41
CA ASP A 164 -20.54 12.80 27.36
C ASP A 164 -20.44 12.32 28.83
N HIS A 165 -19.28 11.81 29.26
CA HIS A 165 -18.98 11.65 30.67
C HIS A 165 -17.65 12.30 31.04
N LYS A 166 -17.80 13.51 31.62
CA LYS A 166 -16.85 14.29 32.45
C LYS A 166 -16.24 15.54 31.79
N HIS A 167 -17.05 16.59 31.67
CA HIS A 167 -16.54 17.97 31.73
C HIS A 167 -16.78 18.55 33.12
N ASP A 168 -15.91 18.20 34.08
CA ASP A 168 -15.66 19.11 35.20
C ASP A 168 -14.69 20.19 34.70
N LYS A 169 -15.24 21.38 34.63
CA LYS A 169 -14.56 22.65 34.34
C LYS A 169 -13.40 22.85 35.32
N LYS A 170 -12.15 22.86 34.85
CA LYS A 170 -11.09 23.76 35.35
C LYS A 170 -9.80 23.76 34.51
N GLU A 171 -9.46 25.00 34.14
CA GLU A 171 -8.12 25.57 33.92
C GLU A 171 -7.39 25.33 32.59
N ALA A 172 -7.34 26.45 31.86
CA ALA A 172 -6.42 26.85 30.81
C ALA A 172 -4.98 26.34 31.01
N GLY A 173 -4.48 25.62 30.01
CA GLY A 173 -3.07 25.28 29.85
C GLY A 173 -2.75 25.15 28.37
N LYS A 174 -2.13 26.19 27.82
CA LYS A 174 -1.67 26.37 26.43
C LYS A 174 -1.18 25.08 25.76
N LYS A 175 -1.75 24.74 24.59
CA LYS A 175 -1.05 24.44 23.31
C LYS A 175 -2.06 24.51 22.17
N ALA A 176 -2.06 25.63 21.46
CA ALA A 176 -2.80 25.82 20.21
C ALA A 176 -1.95 26.72 19.32
N ASP A 177 -0.81 26.19 18.90
CA ASP A 177 -0.13 26.64 17.68
C ASP A 177 -0.78 25.91 16.49
N GLU A 178 -1.31 26.72 15.57
CA GLU A 178 -1.91 26.38 14.27
C GLU A 178 -3.26 25.66 14.23
N ALA A 179 -4.32 26.43 14.48
CA ALA A 179 -5.49 26.42 13.62
C ALA A 179 -6.02 27.85 13.51
N SER A 180 -5.53 28.56 12.49
CA SER A 180 -6.08 29.85 12.07
C SER A 180 -7.60 29.76 11.99
N CYS A 181 -8.25 30.75 12.58
CA CYS A 181 -9.68 30.96 12.69
C CYS A 181 -10.34 31.12 11.32
N ASP A 182 -10.68 30.00 10.69
CA ASP A 182 -11.76 29.95 9.70
C ASP A 182 -13.02 29.51 10.42
N ALA A 183 -13.97 30.43 10.56
CA ALA A 183 -15.22 30.18 11.26
C ALA A 183 -16.06 29.11 10.53
N GLY A 184 -16.18 27.92 11.14
CA GLY A 184 -17.41 27.12 11.02
C GLY A 184 -17.42 25.84 10.17
N ASN A 185 -16.33 25.42 9.51
CA ASN A 185 -16.34 24.19 8.70
C ASN A 185 -15.56 23.03 9.33
N SER A 186 -16.19 21.86 9.42
CA SER A 186 -15.54 20.61 9.86
C SER A 186 -14.43 20.19 8.88
N PRO A 187 -13.46 19.34 9.28
CA PRO A 187 -12.46 18.78 8.36
C PRO A 187 -13.08 18.08 7.14
N VAL A 188 -14.27 17.49 7.32
CA VAL A 188 -15.02 16.84 6.24
C VAL A 188 -15.58 17.88 5.25
N ASP A 189 -16.10 19.00 5.75
CA ASP A 189 -16.61 20.07 4.88
C ASP A 189 -15.52 20.70 4.01
N LYS A 190 -14.30 20.82 4.55
CA LYS A 190 -13.13 21.27 3.77
C LYS A 190 -12.84 20.30 2.62
N LEU A 191 -12.85 18.99 2.88
CA LEU A 191 -12.65 17.98 1.83
C LEU A 191 -13.77 17.99 0.79
N ARG A 192 -15.04 18.17 1.19
CA ARG A 192 -16.16 18.33 0.24
C ARG A 192 -15.95 19.55 -0.65
N ALA A 193 -15.54 20.68 -0.08
CA ALA A 193 -15.27 21.89 -0.83
C ALA A 193 -14.14 21.67 -1.86
N GLU A 194 -13.07 20.97 -1.48
CA GLU A 194 -11.98 20.62 -2.39
C GLU A 194 -12.42 19.67 -3.52
N ILE A 195 -13.24 18.65 -3.21
CA ILE A 195 -13.80 17.74 -4.22
C ILE A 195 -14.64 18.55 -5.22
N LYS A 196 -15.54 19.41 -4.73
CA LYS A 196 -16.36 20.28 -5.57
C LYS A 196 -15.52 21.23 -6.43
N ALA A 197 -14.48 21.83 -5.87
CA ALA A 197 -13.57 22.72 -6.59
C ALA A 197 -12.75 22.00 -7.67
N SER A 198 -12.45 20.71 -7.46
CA SER A 198 -11.70 19.89 -8.43
C SER A 198 -12.52 19.52 -9.68
N GLY A 199 -13.85 19.69 -9.65
CA GLY A 199 -14.76 19.27 -10.72
C GLY A 199 -14.94 17.75 -10.84
N LYS A 200 -14.38 16.98 -9.91
CA LYS A 200 -14.53 15.52 -9.83
C LYS A 200 -15.49 15.17 -8.68
N GLU A 201 -16.07 13.98 -8.73
CA GLU A 201 -16.93 13.45 -7.65
C GLU A 201 -16.11 12.86 -6.47
N TYR A 202 -14.79 12.81 -6.61
CA TYR A 202 -13.88 12.24 -5.61
C TYR A 202 -12.52 12.93 -5.61
N LYS A 203 -11.81 12.82 -4.48
CA LYS A 203 -10.39 13.17 -4.34
C LYS A 203 -9.55 11.90 -4.26
N SER A 204 -8.55 11.78 -5.13
CA SER A 204 -7.58 10.68 -5.11
C SER A 204 -6.46 10.96 -4.12
N VAL A 205 -6.17 9.98 -3.27
CA VAL A 205 -4.98 9.95 -2.41
C VAL A 205 -4.11 8.79 -2.85
N TYR A 206 -2.88 9.09 -3.26
CA TYR A 206 -1.92 8.09 -3.72
C TYR A 206 -0.92 7.75 -2.62
N PHE A 207 -0.52 6.49 -2.57
CA PHE A 207 0.54 6.01 -1.68
C PHE A 207 1.23 4.79 -2.29
N LEU A 208 2.43 4.48 -1.81
CA LEU A 208 3.12 3.24 -2.16
C LEU A 208 2.83 2.17 -1.13
N GLN A 209 2.45 0.98 -1.57
CA GLN A 209 2.56 -0.22 -0.76
C GLN A 209 3.97 -0.79 -0.97
N GLY A 210 4.85 -0.57 0.01
CA GLY A 210 6.23 -1.03 -0.06
C GLY A 210 6.30 -2.54 -0.11
N MET A 211 7.29 -3.07 -0.83
CA MET A 211 7.52 -4.52 -0.96
C MET A 211 8.88 -4.91 -0.41
N GLU A 212 9.91 -4.14 -0.74
CA GLU A 212 11.28 -4.26 -0.25
C GLU A 212 12.01 -2.92 -0.44
N TYR A 213 13.11 -2.72 0.28
CA TYR A 213 13.95 -1.54 0.13
C TYR A 213 15.42 -1.89 0.41
N SER A 214 16.31 -1.05 -0.11
CA SER A 214 17.72 -0.98 0.30
C SER A 214 18.06 0.45 0.70
N ILE A 215 18.94 0.59 1.68
CA ILE A 215 19.57 1.88 1.99
C ILE A 215 20.59 2.13 0.89
N SER A 216 20.58 3.33 0.32
CA SER A 216 21.58 3.74 -0.66
C SER A 216 22.81 4.20 0.12
N ASP A 217 23.95 3.55 -0.10
CA ASP A 217 25.20 4.01 0.51
C ASP A 217 25.51 5.39 -0.07
N GLY A 218 25.47 6.43 0.78
CA GLY A 218 25.86 7.77 0.40
C GLY A 218 27.34 7.76 0.01
N GLU A 219 27.62 8.08 -1.24
CA GLU A 219 28.98 8.27 -1.76
C GLU A 219 29.59 9.58 -1.27
#